data_AF-A0A1N5UAH6-F1
#
_entry.id   AF-A0A1N5UAH6-F1
#
_cell.length_a   1.000
_cell.length_b   1.000
_cell.length_c   1.000
_cell.angle_alpha   90.00
_cell.angle_beta   90.00
_cell.angle_gamma   90.00
#
_symmetry.space_group_name_H-M   'P 1'
#
loop_
_entity.id
_entity.type
_entity.pdbx_description
1 polymer ?
#
loop_
_entity_poly.entity_id
_entity_poly.type
_entity_poly.pdbx_seq_one_letter_code
_entity_poly.pdbx_strand_id
1 'polypeptide(L)'
;MKNHTLRVITILIVLGFAATSFSVISNFSVEKISLKDKIKILDKPMSSSIIMDTILVGSTPVAMAYDSMNSNLYVVNRGSNDITVINNTNKIIGSIEVGSSPNDIAFDPLNGCLYVTNTGSNNVTVINDKNKVVDSISIKHPVALAFDSLNGDLYVTCCDSANVSVINDINNVIDTIPVGKLPISVAFDPLNGYIYVASFESKYLTVINDTNSVVDKIPVCYELKSLVYDSLNGFMYVSERGSNRVMVINNTNKVVDTIQVNDPAGMAFNSVNGYIYVASCDCNNVTVINNTNKIVESISVGLEPIAITVNSANGYVYVANAASNNISVISPIQGTYPAEFSESGLPSGTVWNVILGNGTSEQSRGNTLTMCLSNGNYQYRVVTSDHEYRALEYSSSVHLAGGAQQIKIQFTMVTYSVMFRETGLPSGTTWYLNIEGHDSGPISDSNYTISLPNGTYSYTIITVSGYSTTKSSGSVNVKGNDTSQTVTFYPTHSNLFDTELYIIIGAIGAIILLGMVVLIWIRRIKK
;
A
#
# COMPACT_ATOMS: atom_id res chain seq x y z
N MET A 1 -47.50 -37.41 16.56
CA MET A 1 -46.47 -38.45 16.29
C MET A 1 -45.25 -37.72 15.72
N LYS A 2 -44.05 -37.65 16.29
CA LYS A 2 -43.36 -38.26 17.44
C LYS A 2 -42.47 -37.17 18.07
N ASN A 3 -42.35 -37.17 19.39
CA ASN A 3 -41.32 -36.44 20.16
C ASN A 3 -39.92 -36.93 19.80
N HIS A 4 -38.90 -36.08 19.95
CA HIS A 4 -37.74 -36.42 20.79
C HIS A 4 -37.12 -35.15 21.41
N THR A 5 -37.22 -35.13 22.73
CA THR A 5 -36.64 -34.21 23.71
C THR A 5 -35.11 -34.40 23.75
N LEU A 6 -34.33 -33.32 23.77
CA LEU A 6 -32.96 -33.35 24.30
C LEU A 6 -32.87 -32.37 25.48
N ARG A 7 -32.68 -32.93 26.68
CA ARG A 7 -32.43 -32.21 27.93
C ARG A 7 -30.98 -31.74 27.93
N VAL A 8 -30.74 -30.46 28.20
CA VAL A 8 -29.41 -29.96 28.60
C VAL A 8 -29.43 -29.75 30.11
N ILE A 9 -28.48 -30.40 30.79
CA ILE A 9 -28.23 -30.33 32.23
C ILE A 9 -27.40 -29.06 32.47
N THR A 10 -27.94 -28.12 33.24
CA THR A 10 -27.20 -26.97 33.76
C THR A 10 -26.64 -27.32 35.13
N ILE A 11 -25.31 -27.38 35.26
CA ILE A 11 -24.63 -27.43 36.55
C ILE A 11 -24.48 -25.98 37.04
N LEU A 12 -25.18 -25.66 38.14
CA LEU A 12 -25.04 -24.43 38.90
C LEU A 12 -23.82 -24.56 39.84
N ILE A 13 -22.85 -23.66 39.73
CA ILE A 13 -21.97 -23.33 40.85
C ILE A 13 -22.40 -21.95 41.36
N VAL A 14 -22.89 -21.93 42.59
CA VAL A 14 -23.32 -20.76 43.35
C VAL A 14 -22.11 -20.15 44.05
N LEU A 15 -21.86 -18.87 43.82
CA LEU A 15 -21.28 -17.97 44.80
C LEU A 15 -22.07 -16.66 44.73
N GLY A 16 -22.82 -16.38 45.80
CA GLY A 16 -23.68 -15.20 45.92
C GLY A 16 -22.92 -13.94 46.32
N PHE A 17 -23.51 -12.78 46.07
CA PHE A 17 -23.83 -11.76 47.08
C PHE A 17 -24.72 -10.64 46.48
N ALA A 18 -25.75 -10.31 47.28
CA ALA A 18 -26.68 -9.17 47.32
C ALA A 18 -26.79 -8.10 46.21
N ALA A 19 -28.02 -8.00 45.68
CA ALA A 19 -28.88 -6.82 45.42
C ALA A 19 -28.26 -5.43 45.12
N THR A 20 -28.62 -4.85 43.97
CA THR A 20 -29.70 -3.83 43.85
C THR A 20 -29.96 -3.51 42.37
N SER A 21 -31.19 -3.09 42.09
CA SER A 21 -31.83 -2.93 40.79
C SER A 21 -31.25 -1.83 39.91
N PHE A 22 -30.92 -2.15 38.65
CA PHE A 22 -31.07 -1.24 37.51
C PHE A 22 -31.42 -2.05 36.25
N SER A 23 -32.51 -1.66 35.61
CA SER A 23 -32.99 -2.22 34.35
C SER A 23 -32.08 -1.78 33.20
N VAL A 24 -31.32 -2.73 32.63
CA VAL A 24 -30.69 -2.57 31.32
C VAL A 24 -31.47 -3.46 30.35
N ILE A 25 -32.10 -2.83 29.36
CA ILE A 25 -32.62 -3.53 28.18
C ILE A 25 -31.40 -3.94 27.37
N SER A 26 -31.06 -5.23 27.38
CA SER A 26 -30.14 -5.83 26.41
C SER A 26 -30.84 -6.98 25.69
N ASN A 27 -31.51 -6.64 24.58
CA ASN A 27 -31.80 -7.62 23.55
C ASN A 27 -30.49 -7.89 22.79
N PHE A 28 -29.71 -8.84 23.26
CA PHE A 28 -28.63 -9.45 22.46
C PHE A 28 -29.13 -10.80 21.94
N SER A 29 -29.71 -10.78 20.74
CA SER A 29 -29.85 -11.96 19.91
C SER A 29 -28.47 -12.34 19.36
N VAL A 30 -27.85 -13.41 19.90
CA VAL A 30 -26.67 -14.00 19.28
C VAL A 30 -27.15 -14.75 18.05
N GLU A 31 -27.16 -14.04 16.92
CA GLU A 31 -27.38 -14.65 15.61
C GLU A 31 -26.16 -15.52 15.29
N LYS A 32 -26.42 -16.79 15.01
CA LYS A 32 -25.40 -17.79 14.67
C LYS A 32 -24.94 -17.49 13.24
N ILE A 33 -24.02 -16.54 13.09
CA ILE A 33 -23.45 -16.16 11.79
C ILE A 33 -22.68 -17.36 11.24
N SER A 34 -23.18 -17.91 10.15
CA SER A 34 -22.53 -18.96 9.37
C SER A 34 -21.22 -18.42 8.79
N LEU A 35 -20.13 -19.19 8.88
CA LEU A 35 -18.81 -18.86 8.33
C LEU A 35 -18.82 -18.55 6.81
N LYS A 36 -19.92 -18.84 6.10
CA LYS A 36 -20.09 -18.47 4.68
C LYS A 36 -20.38 -16.97 4.46
N ASP A 37 -20.88 -16.25 5.46
CA ASP A 37 -21.26 -14.84 5.30
C ASP A 37 -20.11 -13.86 5.58
N LYS A 38 -18.93 -14.35 5.96
CA LYS A 38 -17.71 -13.53 6.14
C LYS A 38 -16.85 -13.38 4.88
N ILE A 39 -17.19 -14.05 3.77
CA ILE A 39 -16.40 -13.99 2.52
C ILE A 39 -16.87 -12.87 1.58
N LYS A 40 -17.85 -12.04 1.97
CA LYS A 40 -18.41 -10.99 1.09
C LYS A 40 -18.07 -9.54 1.48
N ILE A 41 -17.04 -9.32 2.31
CA ILE A 41 -16.60 -7.97 2.76
C ILE A 41 -15.15 -7.65 2.33
N LEU A 42 -14.47 -8.52 1.59
CA LEU A 42 -13.06 -8.31 1.22
C LEU A 42 -12.81 -7.59 -0.12
N ASP A 43 -13.83 -6.96 -0.72
CA ASP A 43 -13.69 -6.23 -2.00
C ASP A 43 -13.74 -4.70 -1.87
N LYS A 44 -13.88 -4.16 -0.65
CA LYS A 44 -13.88 -2.70 -0.47
C LYS A 44 -12.46 -2.22 -0.13
N PRO A 45 -11.77 -1.49 -1.04
CA PRO A 45 -10.52 -0.82 -0.70
C PRO A 45 -10.75 0.06 0.53
N MET A 46 -10.00 -0.20 1.60
CA MET A 46 -9.83 0.75 2.70
C MET A 46 -8.77 1.73 2.23
N SER A 47 -9.21 2.90 1.78
CA SER A 47 -8.34 3.97 1.30
C SER A 47 -8.86 5.27 1.86
N SER A 48 -8.01 5.99 2.62
CA SER A 48 -8.28 7.32 3.14
C SER A 48 -7.22 8.28 2.62
N SER A 49 -7.64 9.43 2.10
CA SER A 49 -6.73 10.54 1.81
C SER A 49 -6.13 11.13 3.09
N ILE A 50 -4.93 11.69 2.98
CA ILE A 50 -4.23 12.34 4.10
C ILE A 50 -3.86 13.78 3.67
N ILE A 51 -4.00 14.73 4.60
CA ILE A 51 -3.45 16.08 4.44
C ILE A 51 -1.93 15.99 4.59
N MET A 52 -1.23 16.21 3.49
CA MET A 52 0.23 16.11 3.42
C MET A 52 0.92 17.41 3.82
N ASP A 53 0.27 18.54 3.55
CA ASP A 53 0.86 19.86 3.75
C ASP A 53 -0.22 20.94 3.88
N THR A 54 0.16 22.09 4.44
CA THR A 54 -0.64 23.32 4.45
C THR A 54 0.27 24.51 4.16
N ILE A 55 0.03 25.15 3.01
CA ILE A 55 0.90 26.20 2.48
C ILE A 55 0.22 27.56 2.69
N LEU A 56 0.83 28.45 3.48
CA LEU A 56 0.35 29.83 3.64
C LEU A 56 0.60 30.62 2.35
N VAL A 57 -0.42 31.28 1.81
CA VAL A 57 -0.35 32.04 0.55
C VAL A 57 -0.80 33.50 0.79
N GLY A 58 -1.07 34.24 -0.28
CA GLY A 58 -1.64 35.59 -0.19
C GLY A 58 -3.06 35.61 0.38
N SER A 59 -3.67 36.79 0.40
CA SER A 59 -4.97 37.00 1.04
C SER A 59 -6.12 36.55 0.15
N THR A 60 -7.05 35.78 0.70
CA THR A 60 -8.25 35.26 0.03
C THR A 60 -7.91 34.51 -1.27
N PRO A 61 -7.26 33.33 -1.19
CA PRO A 61 -7.04 32.49 -2.36
C PRO A 61 -8.39 31.99 -2.93
N VAL A 62 -8.61 32.17 -4.23
CA VAL A 62 -9.93 31.91 -4.86
C VAL A 62 -9.90 30.96 -6.05
N ALA A 63 -8.75 30.82 -6.73
CA ALA A 63 -8.59 29.94 -7.88
C ALA A 63 -7.15 29.45 -7.98
N MET A 64 -6.96 28.32 -8.68
CA MET A 64 -5.65 27.74 -8.88
C MET A 64 -5.54 27.04 -10.23
N ALA A 65 -4.38 27.15 -10.87
CA ALA A 65 -4.03 26.40 -12.07
C ALA A 65 -2.72 25.65 -11.87
N TYR A 66 -2.67 24.40 -12.34
CA TYR A 66 -1.45 23.61 -12.41
C TYR A 66 -0.89 23.65 -13.83
N ASP A 67 0.34 24.09 -13.97
CA ASP A 67 1.08 24.07 -15.23
C ASP A 67 1.83 22.72 -15.33
N SER A 68 1.37 21.86 -16.23
CA SER A 68 1.97 20.54 -16.45
C SER A 68 3.32 20.58 -17.17
N MET A 69 3.70 21.69 -17.80
CA MET A 69 4.98 21.84 -18.50
C MET A 69 6.14 22.15 -17.55
N ASN A 70 5.92 23.00 -16.55
CA ASN A 70 6.95 23.35 -15.55
C ASN A 70 6.69 22.78 -14.15
N SER A 71 5.56 22.09 -13.95
CA SER A 71 5.13 21.49 -12.68
C SER A 71 4.90 22.49 -11.54
N ASN A 72 4.58 23.74 -11.86
CA ASN A 72 4.22 24.75 -10.86
C ASN A 72 2.70 24.83 -10.67
N LEU A 73 2.30 25.16 -9.45
CA LEU A 73 0.96 25.53 -9.07
C LEU A 73 0.90 27.06 -8.91
N TYR A 74 -0.09 27.67 -9.52
CA TYR A 74 -0.35 29.10 -9.47
C TYR A 74 -1.63 29.35 -8.67
N VAL A 75 -1.54 30.17 -7.63
CA VAL A 75 -2.65 30.45 -6.71
C VAL A 75 -3.06 31.91 -6.84
N VAL A 76 -4.29 32.16 -7.25
CA VAL A 76 -4.86 33.50 -7.36
C VAL A 76 -5.32 33.98 -5.99
N ASN A 77 -4.73 35.07 -5.50
CA ASN A 77 -5.11 35.68 -4.23
C ASN A 77 -5.91 36.96 -4.48
N ARG A 78 -7.23 36.88 -4.33
CA ARG A 78 -8.14 38.00 -4.61
C ARG A 78 -7.91 39.19 -3.70
N GLY A 79 -7.60 38.94 -2.43
CA GLY A 79 -7.43 39.98 -1.41
C GLY A 79 -6.11 40.75 -1.53
N SER A 80 -5.04 40.10 -2.00
CA SER A 80 -3.73 40.72 -2.19
C SER A 80 -3.42 41.14 -3.63
N ASN A 81 -4.30 40.85 -4.60
CA ASN A 81 -4.15 41.18 -6.02
C ASN A 81 -2.88 40.60 -6.67
N ASP A 82 -2.50 39.40 -6.26
CA ASP A 82 -1.29 38.72 -6.73
C ASP A 82 -1.52 37.22 -6.94
N ILE A 83 -0.57 36.58 -7.60
CA ILE A 83 -0.53 35.14 -7.79
C ILE A 83 0.67 34.58 -7.06
N THR A 84 0.46 33.66 -6.13
CA THR A 84 1.56 32.89 -5.51
C THR A 84 1.96 31.73 -6.41
N VAL A 85 3.26 31.57 -6.66
CA VAL A 85 3.81 30.46 -7.47
C VAL A 85 4.45 29.43 -6.54
N ILE A 86 3.99 28.19 -6.63
CA ILE A 86 4.42 27.07 -5.80
C ILE A 86 5.03 25.98 -6.70
N ASN A 87 6.21 25.47 -6.36
CA ASN A 87 6.86 24.42 -7.13
C ASN A 87 6.38 23.01 -6.77
N ASN A 88 6.88 22.00 -7.50
CA ASN A 88 6.57 20.57 -7.28
C ASN A 88 6.97 19.99 -5.90
N THR A 89 7.74 20.73 -5.09
CA THR A 89 8.08 20.39 -3.70
C THR A 89 7.24 21.15 -2.68
N ASN A 90 6.11 21.72 -3.11
CA ASN A 90 5.19 22.54 -2.30
C ASN A 90 5.85 23.80 -1.70
N LYS A 91 6.90 24.33 -2.32
CA LYS A 91 7.57 25.55 -1.87
C LYS A 91 7.17 26.75 -2.72
N ILE A 92 6.91 27.87 -2.08
CA ILE A 92 6.69 29.16 -2.76
C ILE A 92 8.00 29.62 -3.38
N ILE A 93 7.98 29.90 -4.67
CA ILE A 93 9.14 30.34 -5.47
C ILE A 93 8.98 31.76 -6.02
N GLY A 94 7.80 32.38 -5.88
CA GLY A 94 7.58 33.75 -6.30
C GLY A 94 6.15 34.24 -6.11
N SER A 95 5.96 35.52 -6.39
CA SER A 95 4.65 36.16 -6.53
C SER A 95 4.62 37.01 -7.81
N ILE A 96 3.47 37.09 -8.45
CA ILE A 96 3.21 37.86 -9.68
C ILE A 96 2.08 38.84 -9.40
N GLU A 97 2.35 40.13 -9.51
CA GLU A 97 1.32 41.16 -9.43
C GLU A 97 0.41 41.12 -10.66
N VAL A 98 -0.90 41.19 -10.44
CA VAL A 98 -1.91 41.21 -11.50
C VAL A 98 -2.89 42.38 -11.30
N GLY A 99 -4.02 42.37 -12.01
CA GLY A 99 -5.07 43.38 -11.83
C GLY A 99 -5.79 43.26 -10.48
N SER A 100 -6.76 44.14 -10.24
CA SER A 100 -7.47 44.19 -8.97
C SER A 100 -8.62 43.18 -8.90
N SER A 101 -8.81 42.58 -7.72
CA SER A 101 -9.78 41.49 -7.48
C SER A 101 -9.68 40.38 -8.53
N PRO A 102 -8.51 39.72 -8.68
CA PRO A 102 -8.38 38.57 -9.54
C PRO A 102 -9.28 37.43 -9.04
N ASN A 103 -9.86 36.67 -9.96
CA ASN A 103 -10.97 35.75 -9.65
C ASN A 103 -10.70 34.32 -10.10
N ASP A 104 -10.26 34.14 -11.35
CA ASP A 104 -9.97 32.84 -11.94
C ASP A 104 -8.66 32.85 -12.72
N ILE A 105 -8.10 31.66 -12.95
CA ILE A 105 -6.88 31.44 -13.73
C ILE A 105 -7.00 30.14 -14.53
N ALA A 106 -6.56 30.16 -15.79
CA ALA A 106 -6.34 28.94 -16.54
C ALA A 106 -4.99 28.96 -17.27
N PHE A 107 -4.46 27.76 -17.42
CA PHE A 107 -3.24 27.47 -18.15
C PHE A 107 -3.59 26.98 -19.55
N ASP A 108 -3.03 27.61 -20.57
CA ASP A 108 -3.09 27.11 -21.93
C ASP A 108 -1.87 26.24 -22.25
N PRO A 109 -2.03 24.91 -22.39
CA PRO A 109 -0.92 24.04 -22.75
C PRO A 109 -0.44 24.24 -24.21
N LEU A 110 -1.20 24.92 -25.08
CA LEU A 110 -0.83 25.15 -26.48
C LEU A 110 0.26 26.22 -26.62
N ASN A 111 0.11 27.35 -25.90
CA ASN A 111 1.06 28.46 -25.96
C ASN A 111 1.90 28.65 -24.67
N GLY A 112 1.56 27.93 -23.59
CA GLY A 112 2.26 27.99 -22.31
C GLY A 112 2.03 29.24 -21.47
N CYS A 113 0.97 29.99 -21.77
CA CYS A 113 0.59 31.16 -21.00
C CYS A 113 -0.49 30.84 -19.97
N LEU A 114 -0.52 31.64 -18.91
CA LEU A 114 -1.60 31.70 -17.95
C LEU A 114 -2.44 32.94 -18.21
N TYR A 115 -3.75 32.79 -18.09
CA TYR A 115 -4.71 33.86 -18.27
C TYR A 115 -5.46 34.04 -16.96
N VAL A 116 -5.61 35.29 -16.53
CA VAL A 116 -6.14 35.61 -15.19
C VAL A 116 -7.23 36.65 -15.34
N THR A 117 -8.46 36.34 -14.95
CA THR A 117 -9.54 37.33 -14.94
C THR A 117 -9.39 38.26 -13.73
N ASN A 118 -9.38 39.57 -13.96
CA ASN A 118 -9.39 40.57 -12.91
C ASN A 118 -10.72 41.34 -12.94
N THR A 119 -11.63 40.96 -12.06
CA THR A 119 -12.97 41.55 -12.04
C THR A 119 -12.92 43.04 -11.69
N GLY A 120 -12.06 43.44 -10.74
CA GLY A 120 -11.97 44.82 -10.25
C GLY A 120 -11.34 45.80 -11.25
N SER A 121 -10.37 45.34 -12.05
CA SER A 121 -9.68 46.17 -13.05
C SER A 121 -10.20 46.01 -14.47
N ASN A 122 -11.24 45.19 -14.69
CA ASN A 122 -11.89 45.00 -15.99
C ASN A 122 -10.91 44.57 -17.10
N ASN A 123 -10.10 43.56 -16.81
CA ASN A 123 -9.16 42.99 -17.77
C ASN A 123 -8.82 41.53 -17.49
N VAL A 124 -8.32 40.84 -18.51
CA VAL A 124 -7.65 39.54 -18.40
C VAL A 124 -6.15 39.77 -18.54
N THR A 125 -5.37 39.39 -17.53
CA THR A 125 -3.90 39.46 -17.56
C THR A 125 -3.34 38.20 -18.20
N VAL A 126 -2.37 38.34 -19.12
CA VAL A 126 -1.67 37.22 -19.75
C VAL A 126 -0.24 37.13 -19.21
N ILE A 127 0.15 35.95 -18.74
CA ILE A 127 1.43 35.68 -18.09
C ILE A 127 2.15 34.57 -18.87
N ASN A 128 3.41 34.78 -19.21
CA ASN A 128 4.21 33.78 -19.94
C ASN A 128 4.88 32.73 -19.02
N ASP A 129 5.55 31.76 -19.63
CA ASP A 129 6.35 30.70 -19.02
C ASP A 129 7.45 31.17 -18.05
N LYS A 130 7.85 32.45 -18.11
CA LYS A 130 8.84 33.09 -17.24
C LYS A 130 8.20 33.86 -16.09
N ASN A 131 6.90 33.66 -15.82
CA ASN A 131 6.14 34.35 -14.79
C ASN A 131 6.15 35.88 -14.99
N LYS A 132 6.08 36.34 -16.24
CA LYS A 132 5.99 37.76 -16.57
C LYS A 132 4.66 38.08 -17.23
N VAL A 133 4.02 39.16 -16.77
CA VAL A 133 2.88 39.76 -17.46
C VAL A 133 3.35 40.27 -18.82
N VAL A 134 2.75 39.76 -19.88
CA VAL A 134 3.09 40.10 -21.28
C VAL A 134 1.97 40.83 -22.00
N ASP A 135 0.73 40.72 -21.52
CA ASP A 135 -0.43 41.38 -22.13
C ASP A 135 -1.56 41.62 -21.11
N SER A 136 -2.50 42.51 -21.48
CA SER A 136 -3.69 42.83 -20.69
C SER A 136 -4.87 43.15 -21.61
N ILE A 137 -5.83 42.22 -21.67
CA ILE A 137 -6.99 42.29 -22.57
C ILE A 137 -8.15 42.96 -21.84
N SER A 138 -8.72 44.04 -22.38
CA SER A 138 -9.83 44.74 -21.73
C SER A 138 -11.15 43.97 -21.89
N ILE A 139 -11.72 43.54 -20.76
CA ILE A 139 -12.99 42.82 -20.69
C ILE A 139 -13.76 43.36 -19.49
N LYS A 140 -15.04 43.67 -19.64
CA LYS A 140 -15.83 44.23 -18.54
C LYS A 140 -16.28 43.14 -17.55
N HIS A 141 -15.88 43.27 -16.30
CA HIS A 141 -16.20 42.36 -15.18
C HIS A 141 -16.03 40.86 -15.50
N PRO A 142 -14.81 40.44 -15.91
CA PRO A 142 -14.52 39.03 -16.17
C PRO A 142 -14.49 38.26 -14.84
N VAL A 143 -15.02 37.03 -14.83
CA VAL A 143 -15.13 36.20 -13.61
C VAL A 143 -14.44 34.85 -13.74
N ALA A 144 -14.82 34.03 -14.71
CA ALA A 144 -14.25 32.71 -14.96
C ALA A 144 -13.83 32.58 -16.41
N LEU A 145 -12.89 31.67 -16.68
CA LEU A 145 -12.37 31.46 -18.03
C LEU A 145 -12.04 29.99 -18.31
N ALA A 146 -12.25 29.55 -19.55
CA ALA A 146 -11.90 28.20 -19.98
C ALA A 146 -11.42 28.20 -21.45
N PHE A 147 -10.48 27.31 -21.74
CA PHE A 147 -9.98 27.08 -23.10
C PHE A 147 -10.78 26.00 -23.81
N ASP A 148 -11.12 26.27 -25.06
CA ASP A 148 -11.38 25.22 -26.04
C ASP A 148 -10.02 24.69 -26.52
N SER A 149 -9.65 23.49 -26.07
CA SER A 149 -8.37 22.88 -26.43
C SER A 149 -8.31 22.33 -27.86
N LEU A 150 -9.40 22.40 -28.63
CA LEU A 150 -9.44 21.97 -30.04
C LEU A 150 -9.05 23.11 -31.00
N ASN A 151 -9.44 24.35 -30.71
CA ASN A 151 -9.14 25.52 -31.56
C ASN A 151 -8.26 26.60 -30.88
N GLY A 152 -8.10 26.55 -29.55
CA GLY A 152 -7.28 27.50 -28.79
C GLY A 152 -8.02 28.77 -28.35
N ASP A 153 -9.32 28.88 -28.58
CA ASP A 153 -10.10 30.04 -28.15
C ASP A 153 -10.37 30.01 -26.63
N LEU A 154 -10.29 31.18 -26.01
CA LEU A 154 -10.56 31.40 -24.60
C LEU A 154 -11.94 32.04 -24.40
N TYR A 155 -12.79 31.37 -23.63
CA TYR A 155 -14.13 31.82 -23.29
C TYR A 155 -14.13 32.44 -21.89
N VAL A 156 -14.52 33.71 -21.79
CA VAL A 156 -14.49 34.48 -20.53
C VAL A 156 -15.90 34.92 -20.15
N THR A 157 -16.39 34.46 -18.99
CA THR A 157 -17.70 34.88 -18.48
C THR A 157 -17.63 36.31 -17.96
N CYS A 158 -18.56 37.16 -18.37
CA CYS A 158 -18.65 38.55 -17.93
C CYS A 158 -19.93 38.77 -17.11
N CYS A 159 -19.81 38.84 -15.78
CA CYS A 159 -20.96 38.70 -14.88
C CYS A 159 -22.02 39.79 -15.07
N ASP A 160 -21.60 41.04 -15.16
CA ASP A 160 -22.48 42.21 -15.26
C ASP A 160 -23.03 42.43 -16.68
N SER A 161 -22.33 41.89 -17.68
CA SER A 161 -22.70 42.00 -19.09
C SER A 161 -23.61 40.85 -19.53
N ALA A 162 -23.81 39.84 -18.68
CA ALA A 162 -24.61 38.63 -18.95
C ALA A 162 -24.23 37.96 -20.29
N ASN A 163 -22.94 37.87 -20.56
CA ASN A 163 -22.39 37.29 -21.79
C ASN A 163 -21.08 36.52 -21.52
N VAL A 164 -20.61 35.83 -22.55
CA VAL A 164 -19.28 35.25 -22.64
C VAL A 164 -18.54 35.93 -23.78
N SER A 165 -17.36 36.49 -23.51
CA SER A 165 -16.47 37.01 -24.53
C SER A 165 -15.55 35.90 -25.02
N VAL A 166 -15.34 35.81 -26.34
CA VAL A 166 -14.43 34.83 -26.96
C VAL A 166 -13.16 35.55 -27.39
N ILE A 167 -12.02 35.04 -26.97
CA ILE A 167 -10.69 35.60 -27.20
C ILE A 167 -9.89 34.57 -28.01
N ASN A 168 -9.26 34.99 -29.10
CA ASN A 168 -8.44 34.10 -29.92
C ASN A 168 -6.97 33.99 -29.46
N ASP A 169 -6.20 33.16 -30.16
CA ASP A 169 -4.78 32.86 -29.92
C ASP A 169 -3.83 34.08 -29.95
N ILE A 170 -4.24 35.18 -30.58
CA ILE A 170 -3.52 36.46 -30.61
C ILE A 170 -4.13 37.51 -29.66
N ASN A 171 -4.87 37.06 -28.64
CA ASN A 171 -5.43 37.87 -27.56
C ASN A 171 -6.47 38.93 -27.98
N ASN A 172 -7.14 38.75 -29.12
CA ASN A 172 -8.21 39.64 -29.56
C ASN A 172 -9.59 39.08 -29.18
N VAL A 173 -10.48 39.96 -28.74
CA VAL A 173 -11.91 39.63 -28.56
C VAL A 173 -12.54 39.51 -29.94
N ILE A 174 -12.99 38.30 -30.30
CA ILE A 174 -13.56 38.00 -31.61
C ILE A 174 -15.08 37.83 -31.59
N ASP A 175 -15.67 37.57 -30.43
CA ASP A 175 -17.12 37.41 -30.29
C ASP A 175 -17.64 37.72 -28.88
N THR A 176 -18.95 37.90 -28.74
CA THR A 176 -19.64 38.07 -27.46
C THR A 176 -21.01 37.39 -27.51
N ILE A 177 -21.16 36.36 -26.70
CA ILE A 177 -22.30 35.44 -26.73
C ILE A 177 -23.23 35.72 -25.53
N PRO A 178 -24.49 36.12 -25.74
CA PRO A 178 -25.43 36.32 -24.64
C PRO A 178 -25.74 35.02 -23.89
N VAL A 179 -25.71 35.05 -22.56
CA VAL A 179 -25.99 33.89 -21.69
C VAL A 179 -26.97 34.26 -20.55
N GLY A 180 -27.07 33.42 -19.51
CA GLY A 180 -27.85 33.70 -18.32
C GLY A 180 -27.26 34.85 -17.46
N LYS A 181 -28.03 35.32 -16.48
CA LYS A 181 -27.62 36.43 -15.59
C LYS A 181 -26.57 35.98 -14.57
N LEU A 182 -25.54 36.81 -14.35
CA LEU A 182 -24.38 36.51 -13.51
C LEU A 182 -23.68 35.19 -13.92
N PRO A 183 -23.13 35.07 -15.14
CA PRO A 183 -22.26 33.95 -15.49
C PRO A 183 -21.02 33.98 -14.59
N ILE A 184 -20.74 32.87 -13.91
CA ILE A 184 -19.67 32.76 -12.91
C ILE A 184 -18.76 31.54 -13.08
N SER A 185 -19.10 30.61 -13.97
CA SER A 185 -18.24 29.47 -14.29
C SER A 185 -18.47 29.03 -15.73
N VAL A 186 -17.40 28.57 -16.37
CA VAL A 186 -17.40 28.06 -17.74
C VAL A 186 -16.50 26.83 -17.80
N ALA A 187 -16.88 25.82 -18.58
CA ALA A 187 -16.08 24.63 -18.80
C ALA A 187 -16.21 24.13 -20.24
N PHE A 188 -15.12 23.55 -20.75
CA PHE A 188 -15.07 22.93 -22.07
C PHE A 188 -15.20 21.42 -21.97
N ASP A 189 -16.01 20.82 -22.84
CA ASP A 189 -16.10 19.38 -23.05
C ASP A 189 -15.39 19.00 -24.36
N PRO A 190 -14.18 18.42 -24.30
CA PRO A 190 -13.43 18.04 -25.48
C PRO A 190 -14.04 16.86 -26.27
N LEU A 191 -15.02 16.13 -25.72
CA LEU A 191 -15.63 15.00 -26.41
C LEU A 191 -16.62 15.45 -27.50
N ASN A 192 -17.37 16.52 -27.23
CA ASN A 192 -18.38 17.05 -28.15
C ASN A 192 -18.06 18.47 -28.66
N GLY A 193 -17.04 19.13 -28.11
CA GLY A 193 -16.63 20.48 -28.50
C GLY A 193 -17.53 21.59 -27.94
N TYR A 194 -18.31 21.31 -26.89
CA TYR A 194 -19.22 22.29 -26.30
C TYR A 194 -18.62 23.03 -25.11
N ILE A 195 -19.02 24.28 -24.99
CA ILE A 195 -18.76 25.14 -23.84
C ILE A 195 -20.02 25.23 -22.99
N TYR A 196 -19.89 24.91 -21.71
CA TYR A 196 -20.98 24.96 -20.74
C TYR A 196 -20.80 26.16 -19.83
N VAL A 197 -21.84 26.96 -19.64
CA VAL A 197 -21.79 28.20 -18.86
C VAL A 197 -22.81 28.17 -17.75
N ALA A 198 -22.32 28.26 -16.51
CA ALA A 198 -23.10 28.35 -15.31
C ALA A 198 -23.33 29.82 -14.93
N SER A 199 -24.61 30.17 -14.78
CA SER A 199 -25.06 31.49 -14.41
C SER A 199 -25.79 31.43 -13.08
N PHE A 200 -25.29 32.17 -12.07
CA PHE A 200 -25.70 32.05 -10.67
C PHE A 200 -27.21 32.32 -10.46
N GLU A 201 -27.78 33.28 -11.20
CA GLU A 201 -29.20 33.63 -11.13
C GLU A 201 -30.04 33.04 -12.29
N SER A 202 -29.47 32.11 -13.06
CA SER A 202 -30.19 31.41 -14.13
C SER A 202 -30.78 30.09 -13.63
N LYS A 203 -31.92 29.70 -14.22
CA LYS A 203 -32.54 28.37 -14.02
C LYS A 203 -32.12 27.36 -15.07
N TYR A 204 -31.04 27.65 -15.80
CA TYR A 204 -30.50 26.78 -16.82
C TYR A 204 -28.98 26.96 -16.94
N LEU A 205 -28.31 25.86 -17.28
CA LEU A 205 -26.95 25.85 -17.81
C LEU A 205 -27.02 26.15 -19.31
N THR A 206 -26.17 27.06 -19.80
CA THR A 206 -26.13 27.40 -21.24
C THR A 206 -25.10 26.54 -21.94
N VAL A 207 -25.44 25.98 -23.10
CA VAL A 207 -24.51 25.19 -23.93
C VAL A 207 -24.23 25.96 -25.23
N ILE A 208 -22.96 26.16 -25.51
CA ILE A 208 -22.44 26.90 -26.67
C ILE A 208 -21.64 25.91 -27.53
N ASN A 209 -21.80 25.98 -28.85
CA ASN A 209 -21.03 25.17 -29.80
C ASN A 209 -19.79 25.89 -30.35
N ASP A 210 -19.04 25.18 -31.18
CA ASP A 210 -17.84 25.63 -31.92
C ASP A 210 -18.06 26.85 -32.84
N THR A 211 -19.31 27.14 -33.22
CA THR A 211 -19.67 28.35 -33.99
C THR A 211 -20.16 29.49 -33.09
N ASN A 212 -19.78 29.51 -31.81
CA ASN A 212 -20.15 30.53 -30.83
C ASN A 212 -21.67 30.74 -30.66
N SER A 213 -22.47 29.71 -30.91
CA SER A 213 -23.93 29.80 -30.86
C SER A 213 -24.49 29.01 -29.68
N VAL A 214 -25.50 29.58 -28.99
CA VAL A 214 -26.22 28.85 -27.93
C VAL A 214 -27.09 27.77 -28.58
N VAL A 215 -26.76 26.51 -28.32
CA VAL A 215 -27.43 25.34 -28.92
C VAL A 215 -28.38 24.62 -27.96
N ASP A 216 -28.20 24.80 -26.65
CA ASP A 216 -29.06 24.17 -25.65
C ASP A 216 -29.12 24.97 -24.33
N LYS A 217 -30.16 24.71 -23.55
CA LYS A 217 -30.36 25.24 -22.20
C LYS A 217 -30.83 24.11 -21.29
N ILE A 218 -29.91 23.55 -20.52
CA ILE A 218 -30.19 22.43 -19.63
C ILE A 218 -30.85 22.97 -18.36
N PRO A 219 -32.09 22.56 -18.03
CA PRO A 219 -32.76 23.04 -16.82
C PRO A 219 -31.99 22.66 -15.56
N VAL A 220 -31.79 23.64 -14.68
CA VAL A 220 -31.23 23.47 -13.33
C VAL A 220 -32.13 24.18 -12.31
N CYS A 221 -31.83 24.08 -11.02
CA CYS A 221 -32.45 24.93 -10.01
C CYS A 221 -31.68 26.26 -9.91
N TYR A 222 -31.31 26.71 -8.71
CA TYR A 222 -30.70 28.03 -8.48
C TYR A 222 -29.28 27.88 -7.89
N GLU A 223 -28.42 28.87 -8.16
CA GLU A 223 -27.07 29.01 -7.59
C GLU A 223 -26.07 27.93 -8.01
N LEU A 224 -25.87 27.76 -9.32
CA LEU A 224 -24.71 27.00 -9.84
C LEU A 224 -23.40 27.67 -9.44
N LYS A 225 -22.35 26.89 -9.15
CA LYS A 225 -21.04 27.44 -8.72
C LYS A 225 -19.87 27.03 -9.60
N SER A 226 -19.75 25.75 -9.92
CA SER A 226 -18.59 25.19 -10.63
C SER A 226 -19.03 24.07 -11.56
N LEU A 227 -18.24 23.89 -12.63
CA LEU A 227 -18.39 22.90 -13.68
C LEU A 227 -17.08 22.13 -13.80
N VAL A 228 -17.14 20.80 -13.90
CA VAL A 228 -15.95 20.00 -14.21
C VAL A 228 -16.28 18.82 -15.12
N TYR A 229 -15.44 18.63 -16.13
CA TYR A 229 -15.53 17.51 -17.06
C TYR A 229 -14.74 16.30 -16.54
N ASP A 230 -15.39 15.15 -16.46
CA ASP A 230 -14.74 13.86 -16.21
C ASP A 230 -14.34 13.23 -17.54
N SER A 231 -13.04 13.21 -17.81
CA SER A 231 -12.50 12.68 -19.07
C SER A 231 -12.50 11.16 -19.18
N LEU A 232 -12.82 10.42 -18.11
CA LEU A 232 -12.90 8.95 -18.13
C LEU A 232 -14.28 8.45 -18.55
N ASN A 233 -15.36 9.13 -18.17
CA ASN A 233 -16.73 8.76 -18.55
C ASN A 233 -17.41 9.72 -19.53
N GLY A 234 -16.82 10.90 -19.76
CA GLY A 234 -17.35 11.91 -20.68
C GLY A 234 -18.55 12.69 -20.13
N PHE A 235 -18.71 12.75 -18.81
CA PHE A 235 -19.81 13.47 -18.16
C PHE A 235 -19.34 14.81 -17.58
N MET A 236 -20.24 15.78 -17.58
CA MET A 236 -20.06 17.07 -16.93
C MET A 236 -20.72 17.03 -15.55
N TYR A 237 -19.96 17.42 -14.52
CA TYR A 237 -20.43 17.54 -13.15
C TYR A 237 -20.63 19.01 -12.80
N VAL A 238 -21.77 19.33 -12.18
CA VAL A 238 -22.14 20.73 -11.88
C VAL A 238 -22.50 20.86 -10.40
N SER A 239 -21.81 21.75 -9.68
CA SER A 239 -22.15 22.04 -8.29
C SER A 239 -23.30 23.04 -8.23
N GLU A 240 -24.33 22.68 -7.47
CA GLU A 240 -25.50 23.50 -7.23
C GLU A 240 -25.64 23.77 -5.74
N ARG A 241 -25.20 24.97 -5.34
CA ARG A 241 -25.16 25.38 -3.93
C ARG A 241 -26.57 25.47 -3.34
N GLY A 242 -27.49 26.09 -4.08
CA GLY A 242 -28.86 26.35 -3.63
C GLY A 242 -29.67 25.09 -3.27
N SER A 243 -29.33 23.94 -3.87
CA SER A 243 -29.98 22.65 -3.61
C SER A 243 -29.05 21.63 -2.93
N ASN A 244 -27.85 22.03 -2.53
CA ASN A 244 -26.85 21.16 -1.89
C ASN A 244 -26.55 19.87 -2.68
N ARG A 245 -26.39 19.96 -4.01
CA ARG A 245 -26.15 18.75 -4.83
C ARG A 245 -25.11 18.97 -5.92
N VAL A 246 -24.57 17.87 -6.43
CA VAL A 246 -23.82 17.82 -7.68
C VAL A 246 -24.68 17.12 -8.73
N MET A 247 -24.93 17.76 -9.86
CA MET A 247 -25.65 17.19 -11.00
C MET A 247 -24.67 16.52 -11.95
N VAL A 248 -25.06 15.40 -12.54
CA VAL A 248 -24.27 14.67 -13.53
C VAL A 248 -24.97 14.75 -14.87
N ILE A 249 -24.32 15.35 -15.86
CA ILE A 249 -24.85 15.60 -17.19
C ILE A 249 -24.06 14.74 -18.18
N ASN A 250 -24.78 13.96 -19.00
CA ASN A 250 -24.15 13.15 -20.04
C ASN A 250 -23.84 13.95 -21.32
N ASN A 251 -23.16 13.31 -22.27
CA ASN A 251 -22.82 13.86 -23.59
C ASN A 251 -24.01 14.19 -24.51
N THR A 252 -25.26 13.93 -24.07
CA THR A 252 -26.49 14.33 -24.79
C THR A 252 -27.19 15.49 -24.09
N ASN A 253 -26.50 16.22 -23.20
CA ASN A 253 -27.03 17.33 -22.41
C ASN A 253 -28.19 16.94 -21.48
N LYS A 254 -28.24 15.68 -21.04
CA LYS A 254 -29.27 15.18 -20.11
C LYS A 254 -28.68 15.00 -18.72
N VAL A 255 -29.42 15.47 -17.71
CA VAL A 255 -29.15 15.14 -16.31
C VAL A 255 -29.47 13.67 -16.10
N VAL A 256 -28.45 12.86 -15.80
CA VAL A 256 -28.56 11.40 -15.63
C VAL A 256 -28.47 10.97 -14.17
N ASP A 257 -27.92 11.81 -13.30
CA ASP A 257 -27.81 11.55 -11.87
C ASP A 257 -27.71 12.84 -11.06
N THR A 258 -27.99 12.75 -9.76
CA THR A 258 -27.82 13.84 -8.78
C THR A 258 -27.28 13.29 -7.48
N ILE A 259 -26.21 13.90 -6.98
CA ILE A 259 -25.48 13.46 -5.79
C ILE A 259 -25.71 14.49 -4.69
N GLN A 260 -26.36 14.08 -3.60
CA GLN A 260 -26.58 14.97 -2.46
C GLN A 260 -25.26 15.20 -1.71
N VAL A 261 -24.84 16.46 -1.63
CA VAL A 261 -23.66 16.92 -0.89
C VAL A 261 -24.08 18.02 0.08
N ASN A 262 -23.14 18.78 0.65
CA ASN A 262 -23.44 19.93 1.51
C ASN A 262 -22.65 21.14 1.01
N ASP A 263 -23.34 22.25 0.75
CA ASP A 263 -22.77 23.55 0.38
C ASP A 263 -21.64 23.51 -0.66
N PRO A 264 -21.86 22.91 -1.84
CA PRO A 264 -20.81 22.68 -2.81
C PRO A 264 -20.35 23.99 -3.50
N ALA A 265 -19.05 24.16 -3.60
CA ALA A 265 -18.37 25.27 -4.27
C ALA A 265 -17.56 24.76 -5.48
N GLY A 266 -16.27 25.07 -5.56
CA GLY A 266 -15.36 24.61 -6.61
C GLY A 266 -15.16 23.09 -6.59
N MET A 267 -15.04 22.52 -7.78
CA MET A 267 -14.80 21.08 -7.98
C MET A 267 -13.58 20.85 -8.86
N ALA A 268 -12.94 19.69 -8.70
CA ALA A 268 -11.94 19.21 -9.62
C ALA A 268 -12.07 17.71 -9.86
N PHE A 269 -11.85 17.29 -11.10
CA PHE A 269 -11.76 15.90 -11.49
C PHE A 269 -10.29 15.48 -11.44
N ASN A 270 -10.01 14.38 -10.76
CA ASN A 270 -8.69 13.81 -10.65
C ASN A 270 -8.54 12.67 -11.66
N SER A 271 -7.92 12.94 -12.79
CA SER A 271 -7.70 11.94 -13.86
C SER A 271 -6.78 10.78 -13.46
N VAL A 272 -6.03 10.90 -12.36
CA VAL A 272 -5.11 9.85 -11.89
C VAL A 272 -5.85 8.76 -11.11
N ASN A 273 -6.89 9.10 -10.34
CA ASN A 273 -7.69 8.13 -9.59
C ASN A 273 -9.17 8.05 -9.99
N GLY A 274 -9.63 8.91 -10.90
CA GLY A 274 -11.00 8.94 -11.42
C GLY A 274 -12.03 9.47 -10.43
N TYR A 275 -11.62 10.23 -9.42
CA TYR A 275 -12.53 10.80 -8.42
C TYR A 275 -12.76 12.29 -8.63
N ILE A 276 -13.92 12.75 -8.17
CA ILE A 276 -14.29 14.16 -8.14
C ILE A 276 -14.20 14.65 -6.71
N TYR A 277 -13.49 15.75 -6.53
CA TYR A 277 -13.32 16.44 -5.26
C TYR A 277 -14.18 17.69 -5.28
N VAL A 278 -14.99 17.87 -4.25
CA VAL A 278 -15.95 18.98 -4.13
C VAL A 278 -15.65 19.74 -2.86
N ALA A 279 -15.31 21.02 -2.98
CA ALA A 279 -15.14 21.89 -1.82
C ALA A 279 -16.52 22.16 -1.19
N SER A 280 -16.64 21.97 0.11
CA SER A 280 -17.84 22.29 0.87
C SER A 280 -17.56 23.51 1.74
N CYS A 281 -17.93 24.69 1.25
CA CYS A 281 -17.47 25.99 1.74
C CYS A 281 -17.78 26.22 3.22
N ASP A 282 -19.05 26.10 3.63
CA ASP A 282 -19.48 26.33 5.02
C ASP A 282 -19.18 25.12 5.94
N CYS A 283 -18.83 23.96 5.36
CA CYS A 283 -18.49 22.74 6.11
C CYS A 283 -16.98 22.60 6.40
N ASN A 284 -16.14 23.44 5.80
CA ASN A 284 -14.67 23.39 5.92
C ASN A 284 -14.07 22.00 5.60
N ASN A 285 -14.63 21.34 4.58
CA ASN A 285 -14.20 20.01 4.15
C ASN A 285 -14.24 19.86 2.62
N VAL A 286 -13.66 18.77 2.13
CA VAL A 286 -13.78 18.31 0.75
C VAL A 286 -14.52 16.99 0.71
N THR A 287 -15.63 16.95 -0.02
CA THR A 287 -16.38 15.73 -0.30
C THR A 287 -15.77 15.02 -1.52
N VAL A 288 -15.52 13.71 -1.42
CA VAL A 288 -14.95 12.91 -2.52
C VAL A 288 -15.98 11.97 -3.09
N ILE A 289 -16.18 12.05 -4.40
CA ILE A 289 -17.16 11.30 -5.19
C ILE A 289 -16.41 10.33 -6.11
N ASN A 290 -16.79 9.05 -6.09
CA ASN A 290 -16.20 8.04 -6.96
C ASN A 290 -16.89 7.96 -8.34
N ASN A 291 -16.36 7.14 -9.23
CA ASN A 291 -16.89 6.88 -10.58
C ASN A 291 -18.28 6.22 -10.63
N THR A 292 -18.84 5.79 -9.50
CA THR A 292 -20.22 5.29 -9.36
C THR A 292 -21.15 6.34 -8.76
N ASN A 293 -20.73 7.61 -8.74
CA ASN A 293 -21.47 8.74 -8.17
C ASN A 293 -21.81 8.56 -6.68
N LYS A 294 -20.92 7.90 -5.93
CA LYS A 294 -21.05 7.74 -4.47
C LYS A 294 -20.00 8.54 -3.74
N ILE A 295 -20.43 9.19 -2.66
CA ILE A 295 -19.52 9.81 -1.70
C ILE A 295 -18.77 8.69 -0.98
N VAL A 296 -17.44 8.74 -1.05
CA VAL A 296 -16.56 7.73 -0.44
C VAL A 296 -15.78 8.28 0.74
N GLU A 297 -15.57 9.59 0.79
CA GLU A 297 -14.77 10.25 1.83
C GLU A 297 -15.19 11.71 2.02
N SER A 298 -14.91 12.24 3.21
CA SER A 298 -15.02 13.66 3.55
C SER A 298 -13.77 14.06 4.31
N ILE A 299 -13.01 15.01 3.77
CA ILE A 299 -11.67 15.37 4.25
C ILE A 299 -11.72 16.77 4.84
N SER A 300 -11.44 16.93 6.13
CA SER A 300 -11.37 18.27 6.74
C SER A 300 -10.18 19.06 6.20
N VAL A 301 -10.42 20.31 5.84
CA VAL A 301 -9.40 21.25 5.32
C VAL A 301 -9.45 22.57 6.10
N GLY A 302 -8.84 23.63 5.57
CA GLY A 302 -8.93 24.97 6.16
C GLY A 302 -10.34 25.57 6.07
N LEU A 303 -10.45 26.82 6.53
CA LEU A 303 -11.71 27.56 6.55
C LEU A 303 -12.07 28.11 5.17
N GLU A 304 -13.35 27.97 4.82
CA GLU A 304 -13.96 28.45 3.57
C GLU A 304 -13.24 27.92 2.31
N PRO A 305 -13.18 26.59 2.10
CA PRO A 305 -12.63 26.02 0.87
C PRO A 305 -13.50 26.41 -0.32
N ILE A 306 -12.90 27.07 -1.32
CA ILE A 306 -13.66 27.66 -2.45
C ILE A 306 -13.29 27.07 -3.81
N ALA A 307 -12.03 26.67 -4.01
CA ALA A 307 -11.53 26.12 -5.26
C ALA A 307 -10.64 24.91 -5.02
N ILE A 308 -10.66 23.98 -5.97
CA ILE A 308 -9.85 22.77 -5.98
C ILE A 308 -9.15 22.68 -7.32
N THR A 309 -7.89 22.25 -7.32
CA THR A 309 -7.19 21.84 -8.53
C THR A 309 -6.41 20.55 -8.28
N VAL A 310 -6.03 19.86 -9.34
CA VAL A 310 -5.33 18.58 -9.28
C VAL A 310 -4.03 18.68 -10.05
N ASN A 311 -2.95 18.19 -9.44
CA ASN A 311 -1.74 17.89 -10.17
C ASN A 311 -1.98 16.64 -11.02
N SER A 312 -2.12 16.83 -12.33
CA SER A 312 -2.45 15.78 -13.30
C SER A 312 -1.36 14.72 -13.44
N ALA A 313 -0.13 14.98 -12.98
CA ALA A 313 0.99 14.02 -13.07
C ALA A 313 0.99 13.00 -11.93
N ASN A 314 0.52 13.37 -10.72
CA ASN A 314 0.61 12.51 -9.54
C ASN A 314 -0.69 12.38 -8.73
N GLY A 315 -1.73 13.12 -9.09
CA GLY A 315 -3.05 13.07 -8.45
C GLY A 315 -3.15 13.83 -7.13
N TYR A 316 -2.14 14.60 -6.73
CA TYR A 316 -2.26 15.45 -5.55
C TYR A 316 -3.35 16.51 -5.77
N VAL A 317 -4.17 16.71 -4.75
CA VAL A 317 -5.29 17.65 -4.78
C VAL A 317 -4.96 18.85 -3.92
N TYR A 318 -5.10 20.04 -4.47
CA TYR A 318 -4.83 21.30 -3.81
C TYR A 318 -6.16 22.03 -3.59
N VAL A 319 -6.37 22.55 -2.38
CA VAL A 319 -7.62 23.20 -1.98
C VAL A 319 -7.34 24.59 -1.47
N ALA A 320 -7.92 25.61 -2.11
CA ALA A 320 -7.81 27.00 -1.68
C ALA A 320 -8.80 27.30 -0.56
N ASN A 321 -8.28 27.58 0.64
CA ASN A 321 -9.07 27.91 1.81
C ASN A 321 -9.07 29.44 1.99
N ALA A 322 -10.12 30.08 1.48
CA ALA A 322 -10.19 31.52 1.30
C ALA A 322 -10.05 32.29 2.61
N ALA A 323 -10.75 31.86 3.67
CA ALA A 323 -10.72 32.51 4.98
C ALA A 323 -9.45 32.21 5.77
N SER A 324 -8.77 31.09 5.49
CA SER A 324 -7.52 30.71 6.17
C SER A 324 -6.26 31.23 5.48
N ASN A 325 -6.37 31.82 4.29
CA ASN A 325 -5.24 32.28 3.47
C ASN A 325 -4.20 31.17 3.25
N ASN A 326 -4.64 29.94 3.02
CA ASN A 326 -3.76 28.79 2.84
C ASN A 326 -4.28 27.79 1.81
N ILE A 327 -3.40 26.92 1.35
CA ILE A 327 -3.71 25.78 0.49
C ILE A 327 -3.55 24.50 1.29
N SER A 328 -4.58 23.66 1.35
CA SER A 328 -4.44 22.28 1.83
C SER A 328 -3.98 21.37 0.70
N VAL A 329 -2.97 20.55 0.96
CA VAL A 329 -2.44 19.57 0.01
C VAL A 329 -2.88 18.17 0.43
N ILE A 330 -3.69 17.53 -0.38
CA ILE A 330 -4.28 16.21 -0.12
C ILE A 330 -3.61 15.17 -1.01
N SER A 331 -3.17 14.06 -0.44
CA SER A 331 -2.71 12.91 -1.22
C SER A 331 -3.87 12.26 -2.01
N PRO A 332 -3.65 11.79 -3.24
CA PRO A 332 -4.68 11.07 -3.98
C PRO A 332 -5.15 9.86 -3.18
N ILE A 333 -6.46 9.58 -3.23
CA ILE A 333 -6.97 8.29 -2.73
C ILE A 333 -6.36 7.19 -3.61
N GLN A 334 -5.53 6.34 -3.03
CA GLN A 334 -5.05 5.13 -3.68
C GLN A 334 -5.92 3.96 -3.23
N GLY A 335 -6.63 3.32 -4.17
CA GLY A 335 -7.31 2.07 -3.88
C GLY A 335 -6.31 1.02 -3.40
N THR A 336 -6.67 0.29 -2.34
CA THR A 336 -5.92 -0.86 -1.85
C THR A 336 -6.56 -2.17 -2.33
N TYR A 337 -5.75 -3.12 -2.75
CA TYR A 337 -6.15 -4.39 -3.31
C TYR A 337 -5.57 -5.52 -2.46
N PRO A 338 -6.35 -6.57 -2.17
CA PRO A 338 -5.87 -7.66 -1.33
C PRO A 338 -4.85 -8.52 -2.09
N ALA A 339 -3.64 -8.61 -1.55
CA ALA A 339 -2.67 -9.65 -1.86
C ALA A 339 -2.83 -10.77 -0.84
N GLU A 340 -3.43 -11.88 -1.26
CA GLU A 340 -3.64 -13.07 -0.42
C GLU A 340 -2.51 -14.08 -0.65
N PHE A 341 -1.70 -14.26 0.37
CA PHE A 341 -0.65 -15.27 0.44
C PHE A 341 -1.25 -16.55 1.02
N SER A 342 -1.02 -17.67 0.36
CA SER A 342 -1.42 -18.99 0.80
C SER A 342 -0.19 -19.88 0.92
N GLU A 343 0.03 -20.47 2.10
CA GLU A 343 1.17 -21.36 2.34
C GLU A 343 0.79 -22.83 2.21
N SER A 344 1.81 -23.62 1.88
CA SER A 344 1.77 -25.07 1.96
C SER A 344 3.13 -25.61 2.43
N GLY A 345 3.11 -26.71 3.18
CA GLY A 345 4.32 -27.39 3.65
C GLY A 345 4.75 -27.04 5.08
N LEU A 346 4.09 -26.08 5.75
CA LEU A 346 4.31 -25.83 7.17
C LEU A 346 3.47 -26.76 8.06
N PRO A 347 4.00 -27.16 9.23
CA PRO A 347 3.19 -27.72 10.30
C PRO A 347 2.11 -26.75 10.78
N SER A 348 0.97 -27.30 11.22
CA SER A 348 -0.15 -26.50 11.73
C SER A 348 0.28 -25.62 12.90
N GLY A 349 0.06 -24.30 12.79
CA GLY A 349 0.35 -23.31 13.83
C GLY A 349 1.75 -22.73 13.81
N THR A 350 2.62 -23.15 12.88
CA THR A 350 3.92 -22.51 12.63
C THR A 350 3.72 -21.05 12.22
N VAL A 351 4.51 -20.15 12.80
CA VAL A 351 4.44 -18.71 12.47
C VAL A 351 5.28 -18.43 11.24
N TRP A 352 4.65 -17.80 10.25
CA TRP A 352 5.31 -17.33 9.04
C TRP A 352 4.97 -15.86 8.77
N ASN A 353 5.90 -15.17 8.14
CA ASN A 353 5.87 -13.73 7.94
C ASN A 353 6.05 -13.42 6.46
N VAL A 354 5.23 -12.50 5.95
CA VAL A 354 5.46 -11.86 4.65
C VAL A 354 6.04 -10.48 4.92
N ILE A 355 7.18 -10.18 4.31
CA ILE A 355 7.88 -8.91 4.49
C ILE A 355 8.06 -8.26 3.13
N LEU A 356 7.48 -7.08 2.93
CA LEU A 356 7.61 -6.29 1.71
C LEU A 356 8.93 -5.53 1.68
N GLY A 357 9.37 -5.15 0.48
CA GLY A 357 10.64 -4.44 0.24
C GLY A 357 10.71 -3.06 0.90
N ASN A 358 9.57 -2.45 1.22
CA ASN A 358 9.47 -1.19 1.97
C ASN A 358 9.54 -1.39 3.50
N GLY A 359 9.67 -2.62 3.98
CA GLY A 359 9.75 -2.97 5.40
C GLY A 359 8.42 -3.29 6.07
N THR A 360 7.27 -3.10 5.41
CA THR A 360 5.98 -3.54 5.93
C THR A 360 5.96 -5.07 6.07
N SER A 361 5.45 -5.58 7.20
CA SER A 361 5.37 -7.02 7.43
C SER A 361 4.10 -7.42 8.14
N GLU A 362 3.57 -8.58 7.77
CA GLU A 362 2.45 -9.23 8.45
C GLU A 362 2.80 -10.68 8.75
N GLN A 363 2.16 -11.26 9.77
CA GLN A 363 2.40 -12.64 10.21
C GLN A 363 1.10 -13.42 10.30
N SER A 364 1.19 -14.74 10.09
CA SER A 364 0.07 -15.66 10.26
C SER A 364 0.51 -16.96 10.92
N ARG A 365 -0.46 -17.62 11.56
CA ARG A 365 -0.38 -19.00 12.07
C ARG A 365 -1.27 -19.96 11.28
N GLY A 366 -2.12 -19.41 10.41
CA GLY A 366 -2.97 -20.19 9.52
C GLY A 366 -2.34 -20.33 8.15
N ASN A 367 -3.06 -20.97 7.24
CA ASN A 367 -2.56 -21.24 5.88
C ASN A 367 -2.66 -20.04 4.94
N THR A 368 -3.32 -18.95 5.37
CA THR A 368 -3.47 -17.74 4.56
C THR A 368 -3.11 -16.49 5.36
N LEU A 369 -2.72 -15.44 4.62
CA LEU A 369 -2.39 -14.10 5.10
C LEU A 369 -2.79 -13.11 4.01
N THR A 370 -3.55 -12.07 4.35
CA THR A 370 -3.95 -11.03 3.38
C THR A 370 -3.34 -9.70 3.74
N MET A 371 -2.70 -9.04 2.77
CA MET A 371 -2.23 -7.66 2.89
C MET A 371 -3.00 -6.78 1.89
N CYS A 372 -3.62 -5.70 2.33
CA CYS A 372 -4.25 -4.73 1.43
C CYS A 372 -3.21 -3.69 1.00
N LEU A 373 -2.82 -3.70 -0.28
CA LEU A 373 -1.73 -2.88 -0.81
C LEU A 373 -2.21 -2.04 -1.99
N SER A 374 -1.66 -0.84 -2.19
CA SER A 374 -2.03 -0.02 -3.35
C SER A 374 -1.58 -0.64 -4.67
N ASN A 375 -2.01 -0.06 -5.80
CA ASN A 375 -1.47 -0.46 -7.10
C ASN A 375 0.04 -0.25 -7.14
N GLY A 376 0.78 -1.24 -7.60
CA GLY A 376 2.22 -1.18 -7.61
C GLY A 376 2.88 -2.53 -7.83
N ASN A 377 4.21 -2.52 -7.82
CA ASN A 377 5.00 -3.75 -7.82
C ASN A 377 5.76 -3.84 -6.50
N TYR A 378 5.44 -4.85 -5.70
CA TYR A 378 6.00 -5.04 -4.37
C TYR A 378 6.91 -6.25 -4.39
N GLN A 379 8.20 -6.01 -4.19
CA GLN A 379 9.11 -7.09 -3.79
C GLN A 379 8.69 -7.58 -2.42
N TYR A 380 8.68 -8.89 -2.21
CA TYR A 380 8.39 -9.50 -0.92
C TYR A 380 9.36 -10.64 -0.65
N ARG A 381 9.53 -10.98 0.63
CA ARG A 381 10.17 -12.21 1.08
C ARG A 381 9.30 -12.90 2.13
N VAL A 382 9.45 -14.21 2.24
CA VAL A 382 8.67 -15.02 3.19
C VAL A 382 9.59 -15.85 4.07
N VAL A 383 9.36 -15.80 5.39
CA VAL A 383 10.21 -16.45 6.39
C VAL A 383 9.37 -17.09 7.50
N THR A 384 9.84 -18.21 8.05
CA THR A 384 9.35 -18.70 9.35
C THR A 384 10.16 -18.11 10.49
N SER A 385 9.53 -17.94 11.65
CA SER A 385 10.20 -17.39 12.84
C SER A 385 11.22 -18.36 13.47
N ASP A 386 11.06 -19.66 13.24
CA ASP A 386 11.94 -20.72 13.76
C ASP A 386 13.13 -21.04 12.84
N HIS A 387 13.08 -20.57 11.58
CA HIS A 387 14.03 -20.90 10.51
C HIS A 387 14.21 -22.41 10.24
N GLU A 388 13.31 -23.26 10.75
CA GLU A 388 13.31 -24.70 10.48
C GLU A 388 12.79 -25.02 9.08
N TYR A 389 12.00 -24.10 8.50
CA TYR A 389 11.45 -24.20 7.17
C TYR A 389 11.88 -22.99 6.34
N ARG A 390 12.14 -23.23 5.05
CA ARG A 390 12.41 -22.19 4.07
C ARG A 390 11.39 -22.25 2.95
N ALA A 391 10.95 -21.09 2.49
CA ALA A 391 10.19 -20.98 1.25
C ALA A 391 11.09 -21.39 0.07
N LEU A 392 10.54 -22.14 -0.89
CA LEU A 392 11.23 -22.49 -2.13
C LEU A 392 11.60 -21.24 -2.92
N GLU A 393 10.66 -20.28 -3.00
CA GLU A 393 10.91 -18.93 -3.48
C GLU A 393 10.99 -17.98 -2.28
N TYR A 394 12.21 -17.77 -1.78
CA TYR A 394 12.46 -16.91 -0.63
C TYR A 394 11.98 -15.48 -0.84
N SER A 395 12.14 -14.96 -2.06
CA SER A 395 11.72 -13.62 -2.45
C SER A 395 11.23 -13.58 -3.89
N SER A 396 10.16 -12.82 -4.13
CA SER A 396 9.58 -12.60 -5.45
C SER A 396 8.87 -11.24 -5.47
N SER A 397 8.07 -10.96 -6.50
CA SER A 397 7.33 -9.71 -6.64
C SER A 397 5.86 -9.95 -6.91
N VAL A 398 4.99 -9.18 -6.27
CA VAL A 398 3.56 -9.12 -6.57
C VAL A 398 3.24 -7.81 -7.27
N HIS A 399 2.57 -7.90 -8.42
CA HIS A 399 2.05 -6.75 -9.13
C HIS A 399 0.55 -6.62 -8.91
N LEU A 400 0.13 -5.49 -8.32
CA LEU A 400 -1.28 -5.14 -8.12
C LEU A 400 -1.68 -4.04 -9.10
N ALA A 401 -2.71 -4.31 -9.89
CA ALA A 401 -3.26 -3.43 -10.90
C ALA A 401 -4.79 -3.54 -10.93
N GLY A 402 -5.47 -3.00 -9.93
CA GLY A 402 -6.93 -2.91 -9.94
C GLY A 402 -7.67 -4.13 -9.40
N GLY A 403 -6.96 -5.15 -8.90
CA GLY A 403 -7.59 -6.40 -8.47
C GLY A 403 -6.80 -7.18 -7.43
N ALA A 404 -7.52 -8.09 -6.76
CA ALA A 404 -6.95 -9.03 -5.82
C ALA A 404 -5.91 -9.95 -6.48
N GLN A 405 -4.84 -10.27 -5.77
CA GLN A 405 -3.83 -11.22 -6.23
C GLN A 405 -3.69 -12.38 -5.25
N GLN A 406 -3.49 -13.58 -5.80
CA GLN A 406 -3.30 -14.81 -5.05
C GLN A 406 -1.86 -15.29 -5.21
N ILE A 407 -1.13 -15.38 -4.12
CA ILE A 407 0.28 -15.76 -4.07
C ILE A 407 0.39 -17.10 -3.36
N LYS A 408 1.00 -18.09 -4.01
CA LYS A 408 1.23 -19.42 -3.41
C LYS A 408 2.66 -19.52 -2.94
N ILE A 409 2.84 -19.88 -1.68
CA ILE A 409 4.14 -20.10 -1.06
C ILE A 409 4.27 -21.57 -0.67
N GLN A 410 5.35 -22.20 -1.11
CA GLN A 410 5.67 -23.56 -0.73
C GLN A 410 6.88 -23.56 0.18
N PHE A 411 6.72 -24.12 1.38
CA PHE A 411 7.78 -24.32 2.36
C PHE A 411 8.33 -25.74 2.30
N THR A 412 9.63 -25.84 2.58
CA THR A 412 10.34 -27.11 2.76
C THR A 412 11.19 -27.04 4.01
N MET A 413 11.34 -28.16 4.70
CA MET A 413 12.19 -28.25 5.87
C MET A 413 13.66 -28.02 5.47
N VAL A 414 14.38 -27.23 6.28
CA VAL A 414 15.80 -26.98 6.08
C VAL A 414 16.59 -28.18 6.59
N THR A 415 17.46 -28.71 5.75
CA THR A 415 18.35 -29.84 6.08
C THR A 415 19.81 -29.48 5.84
N TYR A 416 20.70 -30.07 6.61
CA TYR A 416 22.15 -29.89 6.55
C TYR A 416 22.84 -31.21 6.23
N SER A 417 23.99 -31.13 5.58
CA SER A 417 24.80 -32.29 5.24
C SER A 417 25.48 -32.85 6.48
N VAL A 418 25.27 -34.14 6.76
CA VAL A 418 25.99 -34.88 7.78
C VAL A 418 26.88 -35.92 7.11
N MET A 419 28.18 -35.68 7.16
CA MET A 419 29.19 -36.55 6.56
C MET A 419 29.80 -37.47 7.63
N PHE A 420 29.77 -38.77 7.38
CA PHE A 420 30.57 -39.75 8.11
C PHE A 420 31.81 -40.09 7.29
N ARG A 421 32.99 -39.97 7.88
CA ARG A 421 34.26 -40.31 7.25
C ARG A 421 34.90 -41.50 7.96
N GLU A 422 35.12 -42.60 7.26
CA GLU A 422 35.91 -43.71 7.78
C GLU A 422 37.41 -43.43 7.63
N THR A 423 38.18 -43.98 8.57
CA THR A 423 39.64 -44.01 8.54
C THR A 423 40.12 -45.35 9.07
N GLY A 424 41.11 -45.95 8.42
CA GLY A 424 41.79 -47.16 8.90
C GLY A 424 41.32 -48.46 8.28
N LEU A 425 40.26 -48.47 7.46
CA LEU A 425 39.93 -49.62 6.63
C LEU A 425 40.75 -49.62 5.32
N PRO A 426 41.11 -50.79 4.77
CA PRO A 426 41.66 -50.88 3.42
C PRO A 426 40.66 -50.36 2.39
N SER A 427 41.16 -49.71 1.34
CA SER A 427 40.31 -49.19 0.25
C SER A 427 39.41 -50.28 -0.33
N GLY A 428 38.12 -49.97 -0.49
CA GLY A 428 37.10 -50.90 -0.99
C GLY A 428 36.50 -51.83 0.06
N THR A 429 36.93 -51.77 1.32
CA THR A 429 36.31 -52.53 2.41
C THR A 429 34.94 -51.96 2.74
N THR A 430 33.91 -52.82 2.73
CA THR A 430 32.54 -52.40 3.04
C THR A 430 32.34 -52.16 4.53
N TRP A 431 31.71 -51.04 4.87
CA TRP A 431 31.25 -50.71 6.23
C TRP A 431 29.80 -50.22 6.20
N TYR A 432 29.16 -50.14 7.37
CA TYR A 432 27.74 -49.80 7.49
C TYR A 432 27.50 -48.87 8.68
N LEU A 433 26.52 -47.99 8.50
CA LEU A 433 26.09 -46.98 9.45
C LEU A 433 24.56 -47.04 9.57
N ASN A 434 24.05 -46.99 10.80
CA ASN A 434 22.65 -46.68 11.04
C ASN A 434 22.55 -45.36 11.81
N ILE A 435 21.74 -44.43 11.30
CA ILE A 435 21.48 -43.13 11.95
C ILE A 435 19.97 -42.92 12.07
N GLU A 436 19.45 -42.83 13.29
CA GLU A 436 18.01 -42.78 13.61
C GLU A 436 17.12 -43.76 12.81
N GLY A 437 17.59 -45.00 12.60
CA GLY A 437 16.83 -46.01 11.88
C GLY A 437 16.96 -45.93 10.36
N HIS A 438 17.68 -44.95 9.81
CA HIS A 438 18.13 -44.96 8.42
C HIS A 438 19.39 -45.83 8.29
N ASP A 439 19.24 -46.98 7.64
CA ASP A 439 20.35 -47.86 7.26
C ASP A 439 21.04 -47.29 6.01
N SER A 440 22.36 -47.09 6.09
CA SER A 440 23.17 -46.61 4.95
C SER A 440 23.23 -47.61 3.80
N GLY A 441 22.93 -48.88 4.05
CA GLY A 441 23.36 -49.97 3.18
C GLY A 441 24.89 -50.12 3.17
N PRO A 442 25.44 -50.97 2.27
CA PRO A 442 26.88 -51.19 2.16
C PRO A 442 27.60 -49.95 1.62
N ILE A 443 28.52 -49.40 2.40
CA ILE A 443 29.37 -48.26 2.01
C ILE A 443 30.76 -48.80 1.65
N SER A 444 31.19 -48.63 0.39
CA SER A 444 32.54 -49.00 -0.09
C SER A 444 33.52 -47.84 -0.17
N ASP A 445 33.00 -46.60 -0.13
CA ASP A 445 33.78 -45.37 -0.14
C ASP A 445 34.23 -44.98 1.27
N SER A 446 35.20 -44.07 1.35
CA SER A 446 35.67 -43.54 2.64
C SER A 446 34.68 -42.58 3.32
N ASN A 447 33.61 -42.17 2.62
CA ASN A 447 32.63 -41.21 3.15
C ASN A 447 31.20 -41.66 2.85
N TYR A 448 30.29 -41.35 3.76
CA TYR A 448 28.84 -41.42 3.59
C TYR A 448 28.22 -40.07 3.96
N THR A 449 27.18 -39.63 3.24
CA THR A 449 26.55 -38.34 3.49
C THR A 449 25.03 -38.47 3.47
N ILE A 450 24.37 -37.88 4.47
CA ILE A 450 22.91 -37.80 4.60
C ILE A 450 22.50 -36.37 4.94
N SER A 451 21.35 -35.92 4.44
CA SER A 451 20.79 -34.60 4.77
C SER A 451 19.78 -34.74 5.92
N LEU A 452 20.04 -34.07 7.04
CA LEU A 452 19.21 -34.12 8.24
C LEU A 452 18.83 -32.70 8.71
N PRO A 453 17.63 -32.49 9.26
CA PRO A 453 17.27 -31.21 9.86
C PRO A 453 18.08 -30.90 11.13
N ASN A 454 17.84 -29.74 11.72
CA ASN A 454 18.40 -29.44 13.04
C ASN A 454 17.90 -30.45 14.07
N GLY A 455 18.81 -31.01 14.86
CA GLY A 455 18.48 -32.09 15.78
C GLY A 455 19.70 -32.79 16.34
N THR A 456 19.47 -33.69 17.28
CA THR A 456 20.51 -34.58 17.79
C THR A 456 20.15 -36.01 17.42
N TYR A 457 20.96 -36.60 16.54
CA TYR A 457 20.70 -37.90 15.92
C TYR A 457 21.62 -38.94 16.51
N SER A 458 21.04 -40.04 17.02
CA SER A 458 21.83 -41.20 17.45
C SER A 458 22.32 -42.00 16.24
N TYR A 459 23.54 -42.50 16.30
CA TYR A 459 24.12 -43.35 15.27
C TYR A 459 24.83 -44.57 15.85
N THR A 460 24.89 -45.63 15.05
CA THR A 460 25.63 -46.87 15.34
C THR A 460 26.42 -47.32 14.11
N ILE A 461 27.63 -47.82 14.35
CA ILE A 461 28.53 -48.38 13.34
C ILE A 461 28.51 -49.90 13.48
N ILE A 462 28.23 -50.60 12.39
CA ILE A 462 28.23 -52.07 12.40
C ILE A 462 29.69 -52.53 12.34
N THR A 463 30.05 -53.49 13.20
CA THR A 463 31.42 -54.02 13.28
C THR A 463 31.84 -54.66 11.96
N VAL A 464 33.04 -54.29 11.50
CA VAL A 464 33.68 -54.88 10.31
C VAL A 464 34.57 -56.04 10.77
N SER A 465 34.44 -57.22 10.14
CA SER A 465 35.20 -58.41 10.52
C SER A 465 36.72 -58.16 10.49
N GLY A 466 37.42 -58.48 11.58
CA GLY A 466 38.88 -58.25 11.70
C GLY A 466 39.27 -56.82 12.13
N TYR A 467 38.30 -55.93 12.34
CA TYR A 467 38.51 -54.55 12.79
C TYR A 467 37.62 -54.22 13.99
N SER A 468 38.11 -53.36 14.88
CA SER A 468 37.35 -52.76 15.97
C SER A 468 37.32 -51.25 15.79
N THR A 469 36.32 -50.60 16.39
CA THR A 469 36.24 -49.13 16.43
C THR A 469 36.10 -48.67 17.87
N THR A 470 36.69 -47.52 18.19
CA THR A 470 36.62 -46.90 19.52
C THR A 470 35.30 -46.17 19.76
N LYS A 471 34.52 -45.91 18.71
CA LYS A 471 33.19 -45.28 18.77
C LYS A 471 32.20 -46.01 17.86
N SER A 472 31.74 -47.17 18.31
CA SER A 472 30.72 -47.96 17.59
C SER A 472 29.31 -47.35 17.70
N SER A 473 29.10 -46.36 18.55
CA SER A 473 27.85 -45.61 18.66
C SER A 473 28.09 -44.21 19.21
N GLY A 474 27.21 -43.27 18.90
CA GLY A 474 27.26 -41.91 19.42
C GLY A 474 26.06 -41.08 18.99
N SER A 475 26.21 -39.75 19.09
CA SER A 475 25.22 -38.79 18.59
C SER A 475 25.88 -37.70 17.77
N VAL A 476 25.25 -37.29 16.68
CA VAL A 476 25.62 -36.09 15.90
C VAL A 476 24.61 -34.98 16.19
N ASN A 477 25.10 -33.78 16.49
CA ASN A 477 24.27 -32.61 16.74
C ASN A 477 24.34 -31.67 15.52
N VAL A 478 23.23 -31.56 14.80
CA VAL A 478 23.10 -30.70 13.62
C VAL A 478 22.50 -29.37 14.06
N LYS A 479 23.28 -28.28 13.91
CA LYS A 479 22.92 -26.93 14.35
C LYS A 479 23.28 -25.88 13.30
N GLY A 480 22.43 -25.75 12.30
CA GLY A 480 22.52 -24.65 11.34
C GLY A 480 23.65 -24.77 10.32
N ASN A 481 24.44 -25.84 10.36
CA ASN A 481 25.63 -26.03 9.54
C ASN A 481 25.88 -27.51 9.21
N ASP A 482 26.55 -27.74 8.08
CA ASP A 482 27.05 -29.06 7.71
C ASP A 482 28.02 -29.58 8.77
N THR A 483 27.90 -30.86 9.11
CA THR A 483 28.64 -31.49 10.20
C THR A 483 29.36 -32.74 9.70
N SER A 484 30.58 -32.98 10.19
CA SER A 484 31.35 -34.18 9.85
C SER A 484 31.68 -34.98 11.11
N GLN A 485 31.51 -36.29 11.03
CA GLN A 485 31.87 -37.26 12.07
C GLN A 485 32.89 -38.25 11.52
N THR A 486 34.08 -38.28 12.11
CA THR A 486 35.10 -39.29 11.77
C THR A 486 34.89 -40.55 12.59
N VAL A 487 34.96 -41.70 11.93
CA VAL A 487 34.97 -43.04 12.53
C VAL A 487 36.31 -43.69 12.20
N THR A 488 37.01 -44.18 13.21
CA THR A 488 38.32 -44.82 13.03
C THR A 488 38.23 -46.29 13.36
N PHE A 489 38.75 -47.12 12.45
CA PHE A 489 38.85 -48.57 12.58
C PHE A 489 40.30 -48.97 12.84
N TYR A 490 40.49 -49.96 13.71
CA TYR A 490 41.78 -50.54 14.07
C TYR A 490 41.74 -52.04 13.82
N PRO A 491 42.80 -52.67 13.29
CA PRO A 491 42.87 -54.12 13.18
C PRO A 491 42.73 -54.77 14.57
N THR A 492 41.87 -55.77 14.72
CA THR A 492 41.82 -56.56 15.95
C THR A 492 43.01 -57.49 16.00
N HIS A 493 44.08 -57.12 16.71
CA HIS A 493 45.19 -58.04 16.94
C HIS A 493 44.72 -59.19 17.84
N SER A 494 44.85 -60.43 17.35
CA SER A 494 44.77 -61.63 18.19
C SER A 494 45.95 -61.59 19.18
N ASN A 495 45.67 -61.34 20.46
CA ASN A 495 46.71 -61.31 21.50
C ASN A 495 47.47 -62.65 21.52
N LEU A 496 48.75 -62.61 21.13
CA LEU A 496 49.71 -63.71 21.23
C LEU A 496 50.81 -63.45 22.27
N PHE A 497 50.62 -62.51 23.19
CA PHE A 497 51.64 -62.16 24.19
C PHE A 497 51.04 -62.08 25.60
N ASP A 498 50.91 -63.24 26.25
CA ASP A 498 50.66 -63.31 27.69
C ASP A 498 51.63 -64.27 28.40
N THR A 499 52.70 -64.74 27.74
CA THR A 499 53.67 -65.67 28.32
C THR A 499 54.82 -64.98 29.07
N GLU A 500 55.21 -63.76 28.71
CA GLU A 500 56.36 -63.09 29.34
C GLU A 500 56.07 -62.56 30.75
N LEU A 501 54.82 -62.16 31.04
CA LEU A 501 54.44 -61.66 32.37
C LEU A 501 54.44 -62.78 33.44
N TYR A 502 54.03 -64.00 33.09
CA TYR A 502 54.08 -65.14 34.02
C TYR A 502 55.51 -65.62 34.31
N ILE A 503 56.44 -65.51 33.35
CA ILE A 503 57.85 -65.86 33.55
C ILE A 503 58.50 -64.90 34.55
N ILE A 504 58.20 -63.61 34.47
CA ILE A 504 58.74 -62.59 35.39
C ILE A 504 58.18 -62.77 36.81
N ILE A 505 56.87 -63.04 36.96
CA ILE A 505 56.26 -63.29 38.27
C ILE A 505 56.79 -64.60 38.88
N GLY A 506 56.98 -65.65 38.07
CA GLY A 506 57.57 -66.92 38.51
C GLY A 506 59.03 -66.77 38.97
N ALA A 507 59.85 -65.99 38.27
CA ALA A 507 61.24 -65.74 38.63
C ALA A 507 61.39 -64.96 39.94
N ILE A 508 60.53 -63.96 40.19
CA ILE A 508 60.52 -63.18 41.44
C ILE A 508 60.11 -64.06 42.63
N GLY A 509 59.12 -64.95 42.45
CA GLY A 509 58.70 -65.90 43.48
C GLY A 509 59.80 -66.88 43.91
N ALA A 510 60.60 -67.38 42.97
CA ALA A 510 61.69 -68.32 43.24
C ALA A 510 62.86 -67.68 44.03
N ILE A 511 63.20 -66.40 43.73
CA ILE A 511 64.26 -65.67 44.44
C ILE A 511 63.88 -65.41 45.91
N ILE A 512 62.60 -65.08 46.17
CA ILE A 512 62.09 -64.87 47.52
C ILE A 512 62.12 -66.18 48.34
N LEU A 513 61.76 -67.31 47.73
CA LEU A 513 61.80 -68.64 48.37
C LEU A 513 63.23 -69.08 48.72
N LEU A 514 64.20 -68.86 47.82
CA LEU A 514 65.61 -69.13 48.08
C LEU A 514 66.18 -68.25 49.21
N GLY A 515 65.79 -66.98 49.26
CA GLY A 515 66.17 -66.06 50.35
C GLY A 515 65.66 -66.51 51.73
N MET A 516 64.42 -67.03 51.81
CA MET A 516 63.86 -67.53 53.06
C MET A 516 64.55 -68.82 53.55
N VAL A 517 64.91 -69.73 52.64
CA VAL A 517 65.61 -70.98 53.00
C VAL A 517 67.02 -70.69 53.53
N VAL A 518 67.75 -69.73 52.93
CA VAL A 518 69.07 -69.30 53.42
C VAL A 518 68.98 -68.60 54.79
N LEU A 519 67.96 -67.78 55.03
CA LEU A 519 67.72 -67.15 56.33
C LEU A 519 67.37 -68.16 57.44
N ILE A 520 66.62 -69.22 57.12
CA ILE A 520 66.32 -70.31 58.05
C ILE A 520 67.56 -71.16 58.32
N TRP A 521 68.43 -71.38 57.32
CA TRP A 521 69.68 -72.12 57.47
C TRP A 521 70.71 -71.38 58.32
N ILE A 522 70.87 -70.06 58.14
CA ILE A 522 71.77 -69.21 58.94
C ILE A 522 71.32 -69.12 60.41
N ARG A 523 70.01 -69.16 60.68
CA ARG A 523 69.47 -69.18 62.07
C ARG A 523 69.71 -70.50 62.81
N ARG A 524 70.00 -71.62 62.12
CA ARG A 524 70.25 -72.94 62.73
C ARG A 524 71.72 -73.22 63.09
N ILE A 525 72.68 -72.42 62.62
CA ILE A 525 74.13 -72.64 62.81
C ILE A 525 74.72 -71.85 64.00
N LYS A 526 73.94 -70.97 64.66
CA LYS A 526 74.39 -70.19 65.84
C LYS A 526 73.76 -70.62 67.19
N LYS A 527 73.46 -71.91 67.37
CA LYS A 527 73.13 -72.48 68.68
C LYS A 527 74.03 -73.64 69.02
#